data_AF-T1AHK4-F1
#
_entry.id   AF-T1AHK4-F1
#
_cell.length_a   1.000
_cell.length_b   1.000
_cell.length_c   1.000
_cell.angle_alpha   90.00
_cell.angle_beta   90.00
_cell.angle_gamma   90.00
#
_symmetry.space_group_name_H-M   'P 1'
#
loop_
_entity.id
_entity.type
_entity.pdbx_description
1 polymer ?
#
loop_
_entity_poly.entity_id
_entity_poly.type
_entity_poly.pdbx_seq_one_letter_code
_entity_poly.pdbx_strand_id
1 'polypeptide(L)' 'GEQVAFLQITTNARADPAIPGRVYSFGVLQQARALSEYLVVRNRGARVLRVHLADVGSGVHVLLQAADDLLSEPVR' A
#
# COMPACT_ATOMS: atom_id res chain seq x y z
N GLY A 1 5.08 2.71 25.22
CA GLY A 1 4.92 3.43 23.94
C GLY A 1 4.03 2.58 23.07
N GLU A 2 2.94 3.13 22.56
CA GLU A 2 1.99 2.42 21.70
C GLU A 2 2.71 1.90 20.45
N GLN A 3 2.58 0.61 20.15
CA GLN A 3 3.31 -0.02 19.06
C GLN A 3 2.46 0.10 17.79
N VAL A 4 2.68 1.18 17.03
CA VAL A 4 1.87 1.50 15.85
C VAL A 4 2.32 0.65 14.65
N ALA A 5 1.35 -0.03 14.03
CA ALA A 5 1.53 -0.77 12.78
C ALA A 5 0.74 -0.08 11.65
N PHE A 6 1.33 -0.06 10.45
CA PHE A 6 0.72 0.49 9.24
C PHE A 6 0.61 -0.57 8.15
N LEU A 7 -0.48 -0.53 7.40
CA LEU A 7 -0.67 -1.28 6.17
C LEU A 7 -0.64 -0.29 4.99
N GLN A 8 0.33 -0.43 4.11
CA GLN A 8 0.36 0.29 2.83
C GLN A 8 -0.15 -0.62 1.73
N ILE A 9 -1.19 -0.17 1.03
CA ILE A 9 -1.76 -0.86 -0.12
C ILE A 9 -1.46 -0.04 -1.38
N THR A 10 -0.91 -0.69 -2.40
CA THR A 10 -0.65 -0.08 -3.72
C THR A 10 -1.25 -0.94 -4.82
N THR A 11 -1.39 -0.40 -6.02
CA THR A 11 -1.81 -1.15 -7.21
C THR A 11 -1.17 -0.51 -8.44
N ASN A 12 -1.29 -1.18 -9.59
CA ASN A 12 -0.89 -0.60 -10.86
C ASN A 12 -1.80 0.57 -11.23
N ALA A 13 -1.23 1.61 -11.83
CA ALA A 13 -2.03 2.72 -12.35
C ALA A 13 -2.94 2.20 -13.46
N ARG A 14 -4.26 2.41 -13.34
CA ARG A 14 -5.24 2.01 -14.37
C ARG A 14 -4.97 2.66 -15.73
N ALA A 15 -4.45 3.89 -15.69
CA ALA A 15 -3.94 4.61 -16.83
C ALA A 15 -2.62 5.28 -16.42
N ASP A 16 -1.67 5.34 -17.34
CA ASP A 16 -0.35 5.92 -17.07
C ASP A 16 0.01 7.03 -18.06
N PRO A 17 -0.72 8.17 -18.05
CA PRO A 17 -0.41 9.26 -18.95
C PRO A 17 0.99 9.84 -18.68
N ALA A 18 1.66 10.24 -19.74
CA ALA A 18 2.90 11.00 -19.64
C ALA A 18 2.63 12.37 -19.00
N ILE A 19 3.60 12.89 -18.24
CA ILE A 19 3.57 14.26 -17.75
C ILE A 19 4.33 15.14 -18.76
N PRO A 20 3.72 16.20 -19.32
CA PRO A 20 4.39 17.09 -20.25
C PRO A 20 5.72 17.64 -19.69
N GLY A 21 6.79 17.54 -20.47
CA GLY A 21 8.13 18.01 -20.08
C GLY A 21 8.83 17.18 -19.01
N ARG A 22 8.32 16.00 -18.64
CA ARG A 22 8.98 15.08 -17.70
C ARG A 22 9.34 13.76 -18.39
N VAL A 23 10.40 13.14 -17.91
CA VAL A 23 10.87 11.82 -18.38
C VAL A 23 10.11 10.65 -17.76
N TYR A 24 9.16 10.93 -16.87
CA TYR A 24 8.36 9.94 -16.15
C TYR A 24 6.87 10.25 -16.28
N SER A 25 6.06 9.21 -16.09
CA SER A 25 4.60 9.25 -16.18
C SER A 25 3.94 9.50 -14.80
N PHE A 26 2.63 9.73 -14.80
CA PHE A 26 1.87 9.92 -13.55
C PHE A 26 1.91 8.69 -12.63
N GLY A 27 1.88 7.47 -13.19
CA GLY A 27 1.98 6.21 -12.45
C GLY A 27 3.33 6.06 -11.76
N VAL A 28 4.44 6.39 -12.43
CA VAL A 28 5.78 6.42 -11.82
C VAL A 28 5.82 7.43 -10.67
N LEU A 29 5.24 8.62 -10.86
CA LEU A 29 5.16 9.63 -9.80
C LEU A 29 4.36 9.13 -8.58
N GLN A 30 3.23 8.45 -8.80
CA GLN A 30 2.42 7.87 -7.73
C GLN A 30 3.18 6.77 -6.96
N GLN A 31 3.89 5.88 -7.67
CA GLN A 31 4.72 4.86 -7.04
C GLN A 31 5.85 5.47 -6.20
N ALA A 32 6.51 6.50 -6.72
CA ALA A 32 7.56 7.23 -6.01
C ALA A 32 7.03 7.89 -4.72
N ARG A 33 5.81 8.46 -4.77
CA ARG A 33 5.14 9.03 -3.59
C ARG A 33 4.84 7.94 -2.56
N ALA A 34 4.23 6.83 -2.96
CA ALA A 34 3.93 5.72 -2.06
C ALA A 34 5.19 5.18 -1.38
N LEU A 35 6.30 5.06 -2.12
CA LEU A 35 7.58 4.66 -1.54
C LEU A 35 8.09 5.68 -0.51
N SER A 36 7.99 6.97 -0.82
CA SER A 36 8.42 8.04 0.09
C SER A 36 7.64 8.05 1.40
N GLU A 37 6.31 7.89 1.33
CA GLU A 37 5.44 7.78 2.51
C GLU A 37 5.80 6.57 3.38
N TYR A 38 6.07 5.42 2.75
CA TYR A 38 6.55 4.23 3.44
C TYR A 38 7.85 4.51 4.23
N LEU A 39 8.82 5.17 3.59
CA LEU A 39 10.11 5.48 4.24
C LEU A 39 9.91 6.45 5.41
N VAL A 40 9.06 7.46 5.28
CA VAL A 40 8.75 8.40 6.38
C VAL A 40 8.17 7.67 7.58
N VAL A 41 7.20 6.76 7.37
CA VAL A 41 6.58 5.99 8.45
C VAL A 41 7.57 5.01 9.09
N ARG A 42 8.34 4.28 8.28
CA ARG A 42 9.38 3.36 8.80
C ARG A 42 10.43 4.08 9.63
N ASN A 43 10.89 5.26 9.17
CA ASN A 43 11.92 6.03 9.87
C ASN A 43 11.45 6.55 11.24
N ARG A 44 10.14 6.61 11.47
CA ARG A 44 9.55 6.92 12.80
C ARG A 44 9.45 5.70 13.72
N GLY A 45 10.01 4.55 13.32
CA GLY A 45 10.03 3.32 14.13
C GLY A 45 8.77 2.45 14.02
N ALA A 46 7.85 2.80 13.13
CA ALA A 46 6.62 2.03 12.96
C ALA A 46 6.83 0.76 12.13
N ARG A 47 6.07 -0.29 12.44
CA ARG A 47 6.03 -1.52 11.62
C ARG A 47 5.16 -1.27 10.41
N VAL A 48 5.64 -1.59 9.21
CA VAL A 48 4.88 -1.39 7.96
C VAL A 48 4.83 -2.68 7.15
N LEU A 49 3.61 -3.16 6.87
CA LEU A 49 3.35 -4.20 5.89
C LEU A 49 2.98 -3.53 4.57
N ARG A 50 3.62 -3.93 3.46
CA ARG A 50 3.32 -3.43 2.12
C ARG A 50 2.65 -4.52 1.30
N VAL A 51 1.50 -4.20 0.72
CA VAL A 51 0.75 -5.07 -0.18
C VAL A 51 0.59 -4.35 -1.52
N HIS A 52 0.87 -5.07 -2.61
CA HIS A 52 0.64 -4.59 -3.96
C HIS A 52 -0.42 -5.46 -4.63
N LEU A 53 -1.52 -4.84 -5.05
CA LEU A 53 -2.64 -5.50 -5.71
C LEU A 53 -2.41 -5.49 -7.21
N ALA A 54 -2.16 -6.66 -7.80
CA ALA A 54 -2.08 -6.81 -9.25
C ALA A 54 -3.44 -6.51 -9.92
N ASP A 55 -4.52 -6.94 -9.27
CA ASP A 55 -5.90 -6.58 -9.58
C ASP A 55 -6.57 -6.06 -8.30
N VAL A 56 -7.28 -4.94 -8.42
CA VAL A 56 -7.91 -4.28 -7.27
C VAL A 56 -9.09 -5.10 -6.75
N GLY A 57 -9.92 -5.66 -7.64
CA GLY A 57 -11.14 -6.35 -7.24
C GLY A 57 -10.85 -7.61 -6.43
N SER A 58 -10.13 -8.56 -7.02
CA SER A 58 -9.71 -9.79 -6.37
C SER A 58 -8.77 -9.53 -5.19
N GLY A 59 -7.86 -8.56 -5.32
CA GLY A 59 -6.91 -8.21 -4.27
C GLY A 59 -7.57 -7.66 -3.00
N VAL A 60 -8.54 -6.74 -3.14
CA VAL A 60 -9.31 -6.22 -2.00
C VAL A 60 -10.14 -7.32 -1.36
N HIS A 61 -10.76 -8.20 -2.16
CA HIS A 61 -11.53 -9.32 -1.62
C HIS A 61 -10.68 -10.23 -0.72
N VAL A 62 -9.47 -10.60 -1.16
CA VAL A 62 -8.54 -11.41 -0.37
C VAL A 62 -8.11 -10.69 0.92
N LEU A 63 -7.83 -9.38 0.84
CA LEU A 63 -7.46 -8.60 2.02
C LEU A 63 -8.58 -8.52 3.06
N LEU A 64 -9.83 -8.34 2.61
CA LEU A 64 -10.99 -8.32 3.50
C LEU A 64 -11.20 -9.68 4.16
N GLN A 65 -11.10 -10.77 3.40
CA GLN A 65 -11.21 -12.12 3.95
C GLN A 65 -10.15 -12.37 5.03
N ALA A 66 -8.89 -12.01 4.77
CA ALA A 66 -7.82 -12.18 5.75
C ALA A 66 -8.03 -11.33 7.03
N ALA A 67 -8.63 -10.15 6.90
CA ALA A 67 -8.98 -9.32 8.04
C ALA A 67 -10.14 -9.93 8.84
N ASP A 68 -11.18 -10.43 8.17
CA ASP A 68 -12.31 -11.10 8.80
C ASP A 68 -11.87 -12.36 9.55
N ASP A 69 -11.00 -13.18 8.94
CA ASP A 69 -10.42 -14.37 9.58
C ASP A 69 -9.65 -14.00 10.85
N LEU A 70 -8.79 -12.98 10.78
CA LEU A 70 -8.01 -12.49 11.92
C LEU A 70 -8.90 -11.97 13.06
N LEU A 71 -9.99 -11.28 12.72
CA LEU A 71 -10.94 -10.73 13.71
C LEU A 71 -11.87 -11.80 14.28
N SER A 72 -12.07 -12.91 13.56
CA SER A 72 -12.89 -14.04 14.00
C SER A 72 -12.12 -15.04 14.86
N GLU A 73 -10.79 -15.03 14.79
CA GLU A 73 -9.95 -15.79 15.71
C GLU A 73 -9.88 -15.11 17.10
N PRO A 74 -10.05 -15.85 18.21
CA PRO A 74 -9.78 -15.30 19.53
C PRO A 74 -8.30 -14.92 19.61
N VAL A 75 -8.02 -13.63 19.80
CA VAL A 75 -6.66 -13.09 19.98
C VAL A 75 -5.96 -13.89 21.08
N ARG A 76 -4.92 -14.64 20.73
CA ARG A 76 -4.07 -15.37 21.69
C ARG A 76 -3.04 -14.46 22.32
#